data_AF-A0A7W1EK97-F1
#
_entry.id   AF-A0A7W1EK97-F1
#
_cell.length_a   1.000
_cell.length_b   1.000
_cell.length_c   1.000
_cell.angle_alpha   90.00
_cell.angle_beta   90.00
_cell.angle_gamma   90.00
#
_symmetry.space_group_name_H-M   'P 1'
#
loop_
_entity.id
_entity.type
_entity.pdbx_description
1 polymer ?
#
loop_
_entity_poly.entity_id
_entity_poly.type
_entity_poly.pdbx_seq_one_letter_code
_entity_poly.pdbx_strand_id
1 'polypeptide(L)'
;MKNSSCHGLPCSMPGVASYLFAGVLVVACAAPRPDRPQVTLQAVNGPSGSALQLIAAPGVRINARLKPALELNDGRNIRFDASSLTPDSAYFAEPPHADVPGARTAAAGTLRVSVCAAAAAYCRTIEVPVSPSTITWSSDG
;
A
#
# COMPACT_ATOMS: atom_id res chain seq x y z
N MET A 1 30.24 -4.49 11.70
CA MET A 1 30.60 -3.16 12.24
C MET A 1 31.78 -2.60 11.46
N LYS A 2 31.54 -1.66 10.54
CA LYS A 2 32.55 -0.80 9.88
C LYS A 2 31.80 0.32 9.12
N ASN A 3 31.53 1.46 9.75
CA ASN A 3 32.28 2.74 9.69
C ASN A 3 32.07 3.53 8.38
N SER A 4 31.49 4.74 8.48
CA SER A 4 31.76 5.94 7.66
C SER A 4 30.87 7.10 8.19
N SER A 5 31.30 7.84 9.21
CA SER A 5 32.13 9.07 9.15
C SER A 5 31.39 10.29 8.57
N CYS A 6 30.78 11.07 9.46
CA CYS A 6 30.52 12.50 9.25
C CYS A 6 31.83 13.27 9.44
N HIS A 7 32.36 13.89 8.39
CA HIS A 7 33.46 14.85 8.49
C HIS A 7 33.29 15.94 7.43
N GLY A 8 33.24 17.20 7.87
CA GLY A 8 33.39 18.36 6.99
C GLY A 8 32.60 19.59 7.40
N LEU A 9 33.01 20.22 8.51
CA LEU A 9 33.20 21.67 8.78
C LEU A 9 32.39 22.78 8.03
N PRO A 10 32.32 23.99 8.61
CA PRO A 10 31.14 24.84 8.63
C PRO A 10 31.08 25.82 7.46
N CYS A 11 29.90 25.98 6.85
CA CYS A 11 29.65 27.12 5.97
C CYS A 11 29.36 28.37 6.80
N SER A 12 30.43 29.13 7.04
CA SER A 12 30.53 30.60 7.15
C SER A 12 29.27 31.41 7.51
N MET A 13 29.32 32.02 8.70
CA MET A 13 28.51 33.19 9.06
C MET A 13 29.08 34.46 8.37
N PRO A 14 28.29 35.26 7.63
CA PRO A 14 28.64 36.65 7.37
C PRO A 14 28.25 37.52 8.58
N GLY A 15 29.18 38.40 8.94
CA GLY A 15 29.13 39.24 10.13
C GLY A 15 27.86 40.07 10.29
N VAL A 16 27.48 40.19 11.55
CA VAL A 16 26.48 41.09 12.11
C VAL A 16 26.81 42.56 11.79
N ALA A 17 26.01 43.18 10.93
CA ALA A 17 25.84 44.62 10.85
C ALA A 17 24.33 44.93 10.89
N SER A 18 23.94 45.38 12.08
CA SER A 18 22.73 46.07 12.54
C SER A 18 21.52 46.28 11.60
N TYR A 19 20.36 46.01 12.20
CA TYR A 19 19.05 46.68 12.09
C TYR A 19 17.86 45.89 11.50
N LEU A 20 16.81 45.88 12.33
CA LEU A 20 15.38 45.74 12.10
C LEU A 20 14.78 44.31 12.07
N PHE A 21 13.99 44.06 13.11
CA PHE A 21 12.97 43.03 13.19
C PHE A 21 12.14 42.98 11.89
N ALA A 22 12.23 41.87 11.16
CA ALA A 22 11.23 41.47 10.18
C ALA A 22 10.98 39.97 10.35
N GLY A 23 9.71 39.61 10.41
CA GLY A 23 9.18 38.35 10.92
C GLY A 23 9.75 37.08 10.28
N VAL A 24 9.74 36.05 11.11
CA VAL A 24 9.97 34.65 10.80
C VAL A 24 9.04 34.18 9.67
N LEU A 25 9.61 33.54 8.64
CA LEU A 25 8.89 32.58 7.81
C LEU A 25 9.78 31.35 7.61
N VAL A 26 9.77 30.44 8.58
CA VAL A 26 10.29 29.09 8.35
C VAL A 26 9.31 28.40 7.41
N VAL A 27 9.61 28.44 6.11
CA VAL A 27 8.95 27.59 5.13
C VAL A 27 9.32 26.16 5.49
N ALA A 28 8.49 25.52 6.32
CA ALA A 28 8.54 24.08 6.51
C ALA A 28 8.21 23.47 5.15
N CYS A 29 9.23 23.10 4.39
CA CYS A 29 9.07 22.22 3.25
C CYS A 29 8.33 20.98 3.77
N ALA A 30 7.05 20.89 3.45
CA ALA A 30 6.27 19.68 3.66
C ALA A 30 6.94 18.61 2.80
N ALA A 31 7.81 17.81 3.43
CA ALA A 31 8.36 16.64 2.80
C ALA A 31 7.19 15.82 2.22
N PRO A 32 7.30 15.28 0.99
CA PRO A 32 6.28 14.42 0.43
C PRO A 32 5.94 13.35 1.47
N ARG A 33 4.69 13.33 1.95
CA ARG A 33 4.25 12.25 2.83
C ARG A 33 4.32 10.96 2.00
N PRO A 34 4.85 9.85 2.54
CA PRO A 34 4.75 8.57 1.85
C PRO A 34 3.26 8.33 1.57
N ASP A 35 2.92 8.11 0.30
CA ASP A 35 1.55 7.81 -0.11
C ASP A 35 1.05 6.63 0.74
N ARG A 36 -0.06 6.81 1.47
CA ARG A 36 -0.66 5.72 2.24
C ARG A 36 -1.03 4.60 1.27
N PRO A 37 -0.77 3.33 1.62
CA PRO A 37 -1.15 2.22 0.75
C PRO A 37 -2.66 2.25 0.51
N GLN A 38 -3.08 2.23 -0.76
CA GLN A 38 -4.49 2.27 -1.13
C GLN A 38 -5.18 0.94 -0.85
N VAL A 39 -4.41 -0.15 -0.80
CA VAL A 39 -4.84 -1.49 -0.43
C VAL A 39 -3.80 -2.17 0.44
N THR A 40 -4.24 -3.09 1.29
CA THR A 40 -3.38 -3.97 2.07
C THR A 40 -3.88 -5.41 1.99
N LEU A 41 -2.98 -6.38 2.17
CA LEU A 41 -3.32 -7.80 2.21
C LEU A 41 -3.34 -8.29 3.66
N GLN A 42 -4.40 -8.99 4.02
CA GLN A 42 -4.55 -9.63 5.32
C GLN A 42 -4.76 -11.13 5.13
N ALA A 43 -4.04 -11.95 5.90
CA ALA A 43 -4.27 -13.37 5.91
C ALA A 43 -5.43 -13.73 6.83
N VAL A 44 -6.29 -14.62 6.36
CA VAL A 44 -7.43 -15.18 7.08
C VAL A 44 -7.47 -16.70 6.91
N ASN A 45 -8.24 -17.37 7.74
CA ASN A 45 -8.48 -18.81 7.59
C ASN A 45 -9.40 -19.04 6.39
N GLY A 46 -8.91 -19.81 5.42
CA GLY A 46 -9.66 -20.22 4.23
C GLY A 46 -9.92 -21.73 4.23
N PRO A 47 -10.81 -22.22 3.33
CA PRO A 47 -11.06 -23.65 3.13
C PRO A 47 -9.80 -24.49 2.88
N SER A 48 -8.78 -23.87 2.25
CA SER A 48 -7.48 -24.49 1.94
C SER A 48 -6.43 -24.34 3.05
N GLY A 49 -6.82 -23.79 4.21
CA GLY A 49 -5.93 -23.51 5.35
C GLY A 49 -5.29 -22.13 5.33
N SER A 50 -5.35 -21.38 4.23
CA SER A 50 -4.93 -19.97 4.17
C SER A 50 -5.61 -19.24 3.02
N ALA A 51 -6.24 -18.10 3.31
CA ALA A 51 -6.76 -17.18 2.31
C ALA A 51 -6.22 -15.78 2.55
N LEU A 52 -6.15 -14.98 1.48
CA LEU A 52 -5.82 -13.56 1.55
C LEU A 52 -7.07 -12.74 1.30
N GLN A 53 -7.30 -11.73 2.13
CA GLN A 53 -8.28 -10.67 1.92
C GLN A 53 -7.59 -9.40 1.48
N LEU A 54 -8.21 -8.70 0.52
CA LEU A 54 -7.75 -7.41 0.04
C LEU A 54 -8.55 -6.30 0.71
N ILE A 55 -7.89 -5.54 1.59
CA ILE A 55 -8.50 -4.48 2.38
C ILE A 55 -8.24 -3.13 1.70
N ALA A 56 -9.30 -2.40 1.35
CA ALA A 56 -9.18 -1.05 0.81
C ALA A 56 -8.94 -0.03 1.94
N ALA A 57 -8.12 0.98 1.67
CA ALA A 57 -7.98 2.13 2.56
C ALA A 57 -9.32 2.91 2.69
N PRO A 58 -9.54 3.66 3.78
CA PRO A 58 -10.74 4.47 3.93
C PRO A 58 -10.96 5.42 2.75
N GLY A 59 -12.17 5.42 2.19
CA GLY A 59 -12.52 6.24 1.02
C GLY A 59 -12.03 5.70 -0.32
N VAL A 60 -11.42 4.51 -0.35
CA VAL A 60 -11.04 3.78 -1.57
C VAL A 60 -12.01 2.63 -1.81
N ARG A 61 -12.42 2.43 -3.06
CA ARG A 61 -13.22 1.30 -3.51
C ARG A 61 -12.41 0.43 -4.48
N ILE A 62 -12.62 -0.88 -4.43
CA ILE A 62 -11.99 -1.84 -5.36
C ILE A 62 -12.98 -2.13 -6.48
N ASN A 63 -12.54 -1.94 -7.73
CA ASN A 63 -13.34 -2.19 -8.92
C ASN A 63 -13.60 -3.70 -9.08
N ALA A 64 -14.86 -4.10 -9.18
CA ALA A 64 -15.26 -5.50 -9.36
C ALA A 64 -15.27 -5.94 -10.83
N ARG A 65 -15.33 -4.98 -11.78
CA ARG A 65 -15.33 -5.26 -13.22
C ARG A 65 -13.95 -5.70 -13.71
N LEU A 66 -12.90 -5.33 -12.99
CA LEU A 66 -11.54 -5.79 -13.22
C LEU A 66 -11.04 -6.49 -11.95
N LYS A 67 -11.25 -7.81 -11.88
CA LYS A 67 -10.93 -8.60 -10.70
C LYS A 67 -9.45 -8.45 -10.32
N PRO A 68 -9.13 -8.19 -9.04
CA PRO A 68 -7.75 -8.13 -8.58
C PRO A 68 -7.07 -9.48 -8.78
N ALA A 69 -5.79 -9.44 -9.15
CA ALA A 69 -5.01 -10.63 -9.40
C ALA A 69 -3.62 -10.50 -8.78
N LEU A 70 -3.23 -11.50 -7.98
CA LEU A 70 -1.85 -11.67 -7.53
C LEU A 70 -1.15 -12.62 -8.49
N GLU A 71 -0.20 -12.07 -9.25
CA GLU A 71 0.72 -12.84 -10.08
C GLU A 71 1.91 -13.22 -9.20
N LEU A 72 2.00 -14.50 -8.84
CA LEU A 72 3.07 -15.04 -8.03
C LEU A 72 4.36 -15.15 -8.84
N ASN A 73 5.51 -15.11 -8.16
CA ASN A 73 6.82 -15.25 -8.80
C ASN A 73 7.02 -16.62 -9.50
N ASP A 74 6.23 -17.64 -9.13
CA ASP A 74 6.20 -18.95 -9.79
C ASP A 74 5.33 -18.99 -11.06
N GLY A 75 4.76 -17.83 -11.46
CA GLY A 75 3.92 -17.67 -12.64
C GLY A 75 2.45 -18.03 -12.41
N ARG A 76 2.05 -18.52 -11.22
CA ARG A 76 0.64 -18.76 -10.92
C ARG A 76 -0.10 -17.44 -10.72
N ASN A 77 -1.38 -17.42 -11.10
CA ASN A 77 -2.25 -16.26 -10.94
C ASN A 77 -3.39 -16.58 -9.96
N ILE A 78 -3.45 -15.83 -8.87
CA ILE A 78 -4.48 -15.95 -7.83
C ILE A 78 -5.45 -14.77 -7.99
N ARG A 79 -6.71 -15.07 -8.30
CA ARG A 79 -7.75 -14.05 -8.50
C ARG A 79 -8.56 -13.86 -7.23
N PHE A 80 -8.74 -12.61 -6.84
CA PHE A 80 -9.57 -12.23 -5.71
C PHE A 80 -11.02 -12.04 -6.14
N ASP A 81 -11.94 -12.49 -5.32
CA ASP A 81 -13.37 -12.36 -5.57
C ASP A 81 -14.18 -12.19 -4.28
N ALA A 82 -15.41 -11.73 -4.41
CA ALA A 82 -16.35 -11.62 -3.30
C ALA A 82 -17.78 -11.81 -3.80
N SER A 83 -18.65 -12.26 -2.92
CA SER A 83 -20.07 -12.51 -3.23
C SER A 83 -20.87 -11.21 -3.28
N SER A 84 -20.49 -10.25 -2.44
CA SER A 84 -21.19 -8.99 -2.28
C SER A 84 -20.59 -7.88 -3.15
N LEU A 85 -21.41 -7.35 -4.05
CA LEU A 85 -21.08 -6.20 -4.91
C LEU A 85 -22.00 -5.02 -4.59
N THR A 86 -21.57 -3.82 -4.97
CA THR A 86 -22.47 -2.66 -4.98
C THR A 86 -23.65 -2.86 -5.95
N PRO A 87 -24.80 -2.18 -5.78
CA PRO A 87 -25.98 -2.39 -6.64
C PRO A 87 -25.73 -2.18 -8.13
N ASP A 88 -24.78 -1.31 -8.50
CA ASP A 88 -24.35 -1.05 -9.88
C ASP A 88 -23.34 -2.08 -10.42
N SER A 89 -23.00 -3.09 -9.59
CA SER A 89 -22.00 -4.14 -9.84
C SER A 89 -20.62 -3.59 -10.24
N ALA A 90 -20.32 -2.34 -9.90
CA ALA A 90 -19.05 -1.69 -10.27
C ALA A 90 -17.95 -1.95 -9.24
N TYR A 91 -18.30 -2.16 -7.97
CA TYR A 91 -17.35 -2.29 -6.88
C TYR A 91 -17.68 -3.49 -5.99
N PHE A 92 -16.67 -4.03 -5.31
CA PHE A 92 -16.90 -4.97 -4.22
C PHE A 92 -17.50 -4.23 -3.03
N ALA A 93 -18.56 -4.80 -2.43
CA ALA A 93 -19.19 -4.28 -1.22
C ALA A 93 -18.64 -4.94 0.06
N GLU A 94 -17.87 -6.01 -0.08
CA GLU A 94 -17.08 -6.66 0.97
C GLU A 94 -15.62 -6.84 0.51
N PRO A 95 -14.65 -7.05 1.42
CA PRO A 95 -13.27 -7.33 1.02
C PRO A 95 -13.17 -8.59 0.15
N PRO A 96 -12.67 -8.51 -1.11
CA PRO A 96 -12.52 -9.69 -1.93
C PRO A 96 -11.38 -10.56 -1.39
N HIS A 97 -11.53 -11.87 -1.51
CA HIS A 97 -10.60 -12.85 -0.98
C HIS A 97 -10.18 -13.87 -2.04
N ALA A 98 -9.06 -14.55 -1.77
CA ALA A 98 -8.59 -15.66 -2.57
C ALA A 98 -7.91 -16.71 -1.68
N ASP A 99 -8.18 -17.98 -1.95
CA ASP A 99 -7.43 -19.09 -1.37
C ASP A 99 -5.99 -19.11 -1.88
N VAL A 100 -5.03 -19.32 -0.98
CA VAL A 100 -3.61 -19.40 -1.30
C VAL A 100 -3.07 -20.75 -0.86
N PRO A 101 -2.88 -21.71 -1.79
CA PRO A 101 -2.36 -23.03 -1.45
C PRO A 101 -0.88 -22.96 -1.07
N GLY A 102 -0.52 -23.53 0.08
CA GLY A 102 0.86 -23.65 0.56
C GLY A 102 1.32 -22.46 1.40
N ALA A 103 0.89 -22.47 2.66
CA ALA A 103 1.23 -21.62 3.82
C ALA A 103 2.33 -20.54 3.68
N ARG A 104 1.98 -19.32 4.14
CA ARG A 104 2.79 -18.21 4.72
C ARG A 104 4.03 -17.68 3.99
N THR A 105 4.86 -18.50 3.38
CA THR A 105 6.18 -18.12 2.82
C THR A 105 6.19 -17.94 1.30
N ALA A 106 5.18 -18.43 0.56
CA ALA A 106 5.18 -18.45 -0.90
C ALA A 106 4.40 -17.31 -1.58
N ALA A 107 3.69 -16.47 -0.82
CA ALA A 107 2.92 -15.35 -1.38
C ALA A 107 3.84 -14.15 -1.70
N ALA A 108 4.76 -14.35 -2.64
CA ALA A 108 5.60 -13.30 -3.20
C ALA A 108 5.26 -13.11 -4.68
N GLY A 109 5.03 -11.87 -5.09
CA GLY A 109 4.53 -11.57 -6.43
C GLY A 109 4.13 -10.11 -6.63
N THR A 110 3.34 -9.86 -7.67
CA THR A 110 2.78 -8.55 -7.98
C THR A 110 1.26 -8.61 -7.94
N LEU A 111 0.66 -7.84 -7.03
CA LEU A 111 -0.78 -7.64 -6.99
C LEU A 111 -1.17 -6.55 -7.97
N ARG A 112 -2.02 -6.87 -8.93
CA ARG A 112 -2.69 -5.93 -9.83
C ARG A 112 -4.12 -5.70 -9.34
N VAL A 113 -4.46 -4.45 -9.08
CA VAL A 113 -5.81 -4.08 -8.63
C VAL A 113 -6.22 -2.73 -9.22
N SER A 114 -7.48 -2.62 -9.64
CA SER A 114 -8.09 -1.34 -10.02
C SER A 114 -8.81 -0.73 -8.82
N VAL A 115 -8.39 0.45 -8.39
CA VAL A 115 -8.93 1.17 -7.24
C VAL A 115 -9.48 2.53 -7.62
N CYS A 116 -10.49 3.00 -6.90
CA CYS A 116 -11.20 4.24 -7.20
C CYS A 116 -11.40 5.00 -5.89
N ALA A 117 -10.77 6.17 -5.76
CA ALA A 117 -11.01 7.05 -4.63
C ALA A 117 -12.43 7.64 -4.71
N ALA A 118 -13.03 7.97 -3.57
CA ALA A 118 -14.42 8.43 -3.47
C ALA A 118 -14.79 9.58 -4.43
N ALA A 119 -13.86 10.50 -4.70
CA ALA A 119 -14.06 11.65 -5.58
C ALA A 119 -13.38 11.52 -6.97
N ALA A 120 -12.83 10.35 -7.31
CA ALA A 120 -12.16 10.16 -8.59
C ALA A 120 -13.18 9.87 -9.71
N ALA A 121 -13.04 10.55 -10.84
CA ALA A 121 -13.86 10.30 -12.03
C ALA A 121 -13.54 8.96 -12.71
N TYR A 122 -12.36 8.41 -12.46
CA TYR A 122 -11.89 7.15 -13.04
C TYR A 122 -11.09 6.34 -12.02
N CYS A 123 -11.19 5.02 -12.15
CA CYS A 123 -10.37 4.09 -11.40
C CYS A 123 -8.95 4.04 -11.97
N ARG A 124 -7.97 3.79 -11.11
CA ARG A 124 -6.57 3.59 -11.50
C ARG A 124 -6.19 2.16 -11.21
N THR A 125 -5.52 1.53 -12.17
CA THR A 125 -4.83 0.26 -11.93
C THR A 125 -3.52 0.57 -11.22
N ILE A 126 -3.30 -0.09 -10.09
CA ILE A 126 -2.05 -0.03 -9.35
C ILE A 126 -1.44 -1.43 -9.30
N GLU A 127 -0.11 -1.46 -9.29
CA GLU A 127 0.68 -2.65 -9.07
C GLU A 127 1.35 -2.53 -7.70
N VAL A 128 1.10 -3.52 -6.84
CA VAL A 128 1.62 -3.55 -5.48
C VAL A 128 2.55 -4.75 -5.36
N PRO A 129 3.84 -4.56 -5.07
CA PRO A 129 4.72 -5.68 -4.79
C PRO A 129 4.27 -6.35 -3.49
N VAL A 130 4.12 -7.67 -3.54
CA VAL A 130 3.71 -8.48 -2.41
C VAL A 130 4.86 -9.37 -2.00
N SER A 131 5.17 -9.36 -0.71
CA SER A 131 6.06 -10.29 -0.04
C SER A 131 5.43 -10.79 1.26
N PRO A 132 5.90 -11.90 1.84
CA PRO A 132 5.40 -12.40 3.11
C PRO A 132 5.37 -11.36 4.24
N SER A 133 6.29 -10.38 4.22
CA SER A 133 6.37 -9.27 5.17
C SER A 133 5.34 -8.15 4.95
N THR A 134 4.75 -8.04 3.77
CA THR A 134 3.67 -7.05 3.47
C THR A 134 2.28 -7.55 3.86
N ILE A 135 2.14 -8.84 4.12
CA ILE A 135 0.88 -9.47 4.49
C ILE A 135 0.74 -9.38 6.01
N THR A 136 -0.42 -8.90 6.46
CA THR A 136 -0.76 -8.93 7.89
C THR A 136 -1.23 -10.33 8.23
N TRP A 137 -0.38 -11.12 8.89
CA TRP A 137 -0.72 -12.46 9.36
C TRP A 137 -1.38 -12.36 10.74
N SER A 138 -2.54 -13.01 10.91
CA SER A 138 -3.04 -13.25 12.27
C SER A 138 -2.07 -14.20 12.98
N SER A 139 -1.60 -13.82 14.17
CA SER A 139 -0.65 -14.59 14.98
C SER A 139 -1.27 -15.82 15.66
N ASP A 140 -2.55 -16.09 15.43
CA ASP A 140 -3.25 -17.23 16.00
C ASP A 140 -3.04 -18.47 15.11
N GLY A 141 -1.90 -19.13 15.34
CA GLY A 141 -1.64 -20.57 15.17
C GLY A 141 -1.86 -21.17 13.79
#